data_AF-A0A0F9U3Q1-F1
#
_entry.id   AF-A0A0F9U3Q1-F1
#
_cell.length_a   1.000
_cell.length_b   1.000
_cell.length_c   1.000
_cell.angle_alpha   90.00
_cell.angle_beta   90.00
_cell.angle_gamma   90.00
#
_symmetry.space_group_name_H-M   'P 1'
#
loop_
_entity.id
_entity.type
_entity.pdbx_description
1 polymer ?
#
loop_
_entity_poly.entity_id
_entity_poly.type
_entity_poly.pdbx_seq_one_letter_code
_entity_poly.pdbx_strand_id
1 'polypeptide(L)'
;MSSTLSNQNRREIREKMQEAFPAFFGSLTHPLPADLNMRENFIEATSAILTQDAAGAFLNYWCNRPEYLTALTVRARRFDLQGEPCGVVSSKEREAGVERLAELLATRWMSKKKRVRKLASKRMRRLDLPVDVCRRIEVIVAKLMVNKDARTLPHFGSDRRN
;
A
#
# COMPACT_ATOMS: atom_id res chain seq x y z
N MET A 1 -20.75 -0.66 -7.63
CA MET A 1 -20.09 -1.99 -7.66
C MET A 1 -18.60 -1.78 -7.81
N SER A 2 -17.76 -2.22 -6.88
CA SER A 2 -16.30 -1.98 -6.96
C SER A 2 -15.65 -3.04 -7.86
N SER A 3 -15.45 -2.71 -9.13
CA SER A 3 -14.76 -3.55 -10.11
C SER A 3 -13.31 -3.75 -9.67
N THR A 4 -12.99 -4.96 -9.20
CA THR A 4 -11.63 -5.26 -8.75
C THR A 4 -10.73 -5.47 -9.98
N LEU A 5 -9.85 -4.52 -10.27
CA LEU A 5 -8.85 -4.64 -11.34
C LEU A 5 -7.91 -5.81 -11.07
N SER A 6 -7.68 -6.65 -12.09
CA SER A 6 -6.65 -7.69 -12.07
C SER A 6 -5.24 -7.08 -11.94
N ASN A 7 -4.27 -7.84 -11.44
CA ASN A 7 -2.88 -7.35 -11.33
C ASN A 7 -2.25 -7.03 -12.70
N GLN A 8 -2.62 -7.78 -13.73
CA GLN A 8 -2.16 -7.55 -15.10
C GLN A 8 -2.69 -6.21 -15.62
N ASN A 9 -3.99 -5.97 -15.47
CA ASN A 9 -4.63 -4.71 -15.88
C ASN A 9 -4.05 -3.51 -15.12
N ARG A 10 -3.73 -3.65 -13.83
CA ARG A 10 -3.10 -2.56 -13.05
C ARG A 10 -1.72 -2.18 -13.59
N ARG A 11 -0.94 -3.15 -14.08
CA ARG A 11 0.38 -2.88 -14.66
C ARG A 11 0.26 -2.12 -15.97
N GLU A 12 -0.60 -2.59 -16.86
CA GLU A 12 -0.84 -1.98 -18.17
C GLU A 12 -1.41 -0.56 -18.04
N ILE A 13 -2.40 -0.36 -17.16
CA ILE A 13 -2.94 0.98 -16.90
C ILE A 13 -1.85 1.90 -16.37
N ARG A 14 -1.01 1.40 -15.45
CA ARG A 14 0.08 2.20 -14.88
C ARG A 14 1.10 2.63 -15.93
N GLU A 15 1.51 1.73 -16.82
CA GLU A 15 2.45 2.06 -17.91
C GLU A 15 1.91 3.21 -18.76
N LYS A 16 0.63 3.13 -19.18
CA LYS A 16 -0.06 4.22 -19.89
C LYS A 16 -0.12 5.52 -19.08
N MET A 17 -0.37 5.45 -17.77
CA MET A 17 -0.45 6.64 -16.93
C MET A 17 0.93 7.28 -16.69
N GLN A 18 2.00 6.48 -16.68
CA GLN A 18 3.36 6.99 -16.57
C GLN A 18 3.81 7.71 -17.85
N GLU A 19 3.33 7.26 -19.01
CA GLU A 19 3.53 7.94 -20.29
C GLU A 19 2.71 9.23 -20.40
N ALA A 20 1.41 9.17 -20.05
CA ALA A 20 0.49 10.30 -20.21
C ALA A 20 0.67 11.40 -19.14
N PHE A 21 0.95 11.02 -17.89
CA PHE A 21 1.07 11.93 -16.75
C PHE A 21 2.33 11.61 -15.93
N PRO A 22 3.52 11.79 -16.53
CA PRO A 22 4.79 11.40 -15.91
C PRO A 22 5.07 12.14 -14.61
N ALA A 23 4.59 13.37 -14.46
CA ALA A 23 4.79 14.15 -13.25
C ALA A 23 4.11 13.52 -12.02
N PHE A 24 2.87 13.04 -12.17
CA PHE A 24 2.11 12.44 -11.06
C PHE A 24 2.39 10.94 -10.86
N PHE A 25 2.45 10.17 -11.95
CA PHE A 25 2.61 8.70 -11.88
C PHE A 25 4.04 8.21 -12.09
N GLY A 26 4.98 9.07 -12.52
CA GLY A 26 6.32 8.65 -12.93
C GLY A 26 7.13 7.98 -11.82
N SER A 27 6.94 8.38 -10.56
CA SER A 27 7.63 7.77 -9.42
C SER A 27 6.80 6.68 -8.74
N LEU A 28 7.32 5.45 -8.75
CA LEU A 28 6.73 4.35 -7.99
C LEU A 28 7.07 4.41 -6.50
N THR A 29 8.23 4.95 -6.15
CA THR A 29 8.74 5.01 -4.77
C THR A 29 8.38 6.31 -4.07
N HIS A 30 8.17 7.40 -4.81
CA HIS A 30 7.87 8.74 -4.27
C HIS A 30 6.62 9.37 -4.92
N PRO A 31 5.46 8.68 -4.92
CA PRO A 31 4.22 9.21 -5.51
C PRO A 31 3.77 10.52 -4.87
N LEU A 32 3.08 11.37 -5.62
CA LEU A 32 2.58 12.67 -5.16
C LEU A 32 1.21 12.52 -4.44
N PRO A 33 0.97 13.22 -3.30
CA PRO A 33 -0.36 13.33 -2.73
C PRO A 33 -1.32 14.01 -3.72
N ALA A 34 -2.44 13.34 -4.00
CA ALA A 34 -3.42 13.78 -4.98
C ALA A 34 -4.12 15.09 -4.61
N ASP A 35 -4.50 15.87 -5.61
CA ASP A 35 -5.53 16.91 -5.51
C ASP A 35 -6.85 16.37 -4.92
N LEU A 36 -7.68 17.25 -4.33
CA LEU A 36 -8.98 16.86 -3.78
C LEU A 36 -9.98 16.41 -4.87
N ASN A 37 -9.91 17.01 -6.05
CA ASN A 37 -10.74 16.69 -7.21
C ASN A 37 -10.05 15.71 -8.16
N MET A 38 -8.93 15.09 -7.73
CA MET A 38 -8.13 14.19 -8.55
C MET A 38 -8.96 13.08 -9.20
N ARG A 39 -10.00 12.57 -8.54
CA ARG A 39 -10.84 11.51 -9.12
C ARG A 39 -11.57 11.97 -10.37
N GLU A 40 -12.19 13.14 -10.33
CA GLU A 40 -12.95 13.71 -11.44
C GLU A 40 -12.01 14.09 -12.57
N ASN A 41 -10.95 14.84 -12.25
CA ASN A 41 -9.92 15.24 -13.19
C ASN A 41 -9.27 14.04 -13.89
N PHE A 42 -8.99 12.95 -13.15
CA PHE A 42 -8.40 11.74 -13.71
C PHE A 42 -9.36 10.99 -14.62
N ILE A 43 -10.63 10.87 -14.25
CA ILE A 43 -11.65 10.22 -15.09
C ILE A 43 -11.84 11.00 -16.40
N GLU A 44 -11.91 12.33 -16.32
CA GLU A 44 -12.03 13.19 -17.49
C GLU A 44 -10.81 13.05 -18.41
N ALA A 45 -9.60 13.22 -17.85
CA ALA A 45 -8.35 13.17 -18.60
C ALA A 45 -8.03 11.79 -19.21
N THR A 46 -8.62 10.71 -18.67
CA THR A 46 -8.39 9.34 -19.16
C THR A 46 -9.57 8.75 -19.92
N SER A 47 -10.65 9.50 -20.12
CA SER A 47 -11.89 9.04 -20.75
C SER A 47 -11.70 8.42 -22.13
N ALA A 48 -10.72 8.90 -22.91
CA ALA A 48 -10.39 8.36 -24.23
C ALA A 48 -9.67 6.99 -24.19
N ILE A 49 -9.07 6.62 -23.06
CA ILE A 49 -8.19 5.44 -22.93
C ILE A 49 -8.65 4.43 -21.88
N LEU A 50 -9.49 4.82 -20.92
CA LEU A 50 -10.01 4.00 -19.84
C LEU A 50 -11.51 4.22 -19.68
N THR A 51 -12.21 3.17 -19.26
CA THR A 51 -13.57 3.33 -18.76
C THR A 51 -13.55 4.04 -17.40
N GLN A 52 -14.63 4.76 -17.07
CA GLN A 52 -14.77 5.45 -15.78
C GLN A 52 -14.52 4.52 -14.59
N ASP A 53 -15.02 3.29 -14.66
CA ASP A 53 -14.82 2.28 -13.62
C ASP A 53 -13.35 1.86 -13.49
N ALA A 54 -12.66 1.62 -14.61
CA ALA A 54 -11.25 1.25 -14.61
C ALA A 54 -10.38 2.39 -14.08
N ALA A 55 -10.65 3.63 -14.49
CA ALA A 55 -9.96 4.82 -14.00
C ALA A 55 -10.17 4.99 -12.49
N GLY A 56 -11.43 4.94 -12.03
CA GLY A 56 -11.78 5.07 -10.62
C GLY A 56 -11.18 3.96 -9.73
N ALA A 57 -11.16 2.72 -10.22
CA ALA A 57 -10.55 1.59 -9.52
C ALA A 57 -9.02 1.70 -9.47
N PHE A 58 -8.39 2.13 -10.56
CA PHE A 58 -6.95 2.31 -10.64
C PHE A 58 -6.45 3.42 -9.70
N LEU A 59 -7.10 4.58 -9.72
CA LEU A 59 -6.75 5.68 -8.84
C LEU A 59 -6.92 5.30 -7.37
N ASN A 60 -8.01 4.61 -7.03
CA ASN A 60 -8.20 4.09 -5.67
C ASN A 60 -7.08 3.13 -5.26
N TYR A 61 -6.67 2.23 -6.17
CA TYR A 61 -5.50 1.38 -5.94
C TYR A 61 -4.23 2.20 -5.70
N TRP A 62 -3.95 3.19 -6.55
CA TRP A 62 -2.74 4.03 -6.48
C TRP A 62 -2.64 4.76 -5.13
N CYS A 63 -3.73 5.41 -4.72
CA CYS A 63 -3.80 6.18 -3.48
C CYS A 63 -3.85 5.31 -2.21
N ASN A 64 -4.00 4.00 -2.32
CA ASN A 64 -3.95 3.05 -1.19
C ASN A 64 -2.65 2.23 -1.16
N ARG A 65 -1.65 2.59 -1.95
CA ARG A 65 -0.33 1.96 -1.89
C ARG A 65 0.44 2.46 -0.66
N PRO A 66 1.31 1.64 -0.04
CA PRO A 66 2.12 2.08 1.08
C PRO A 66 3.00 3.27 0.71
N GLU A 67 3.55 3.29 -0.50
CA GLU A 67 4.40 4.40 -0.96
C GLU A 67 3.61 5.71 -1.04
N TYR A 68 2.35 5.64 -1.47
CA TYR A 68 1.45 6.81 -1.49
C TYR A 68 1.07 7.26 -0.09
N LEU A 69 0.68 6.33 0.78
CA LEU A 69 0.33 6.68 2.15
C LEU A 69 1.52 7.28 2.90
N THR A 70 2.74 6.78 2.69
CA THR A 70 3.97 7.42 3.20
C THR A 70 4.16 8.83 2.64
N ALA A 71 3.90 9.05 1.34
CA ALA A 71 3.99 10.40 0.79
C ALA A 71 2.93 11.34 1.39
N LEU A 72 1.71 10.85 1.63
CA LEU A 72 0.63 11.59 2.26
C LEU A 72 0.96 12.01 3.71
N THR A 73 1.72 11.18 4.45
CA THR A 73 2.09 11.51 5.84
C THR A 73 3.26 12.47 5.94
N VAL A 74 4.18 12.44 4.97
CA VAL A 74 5.43 13.24 4.99
C VAL A 74 5.28 14.58 4.28
N ARG A 75 4.55 14.64 3.16
CA ARG A 75 4.45 15.86 2.35
C ARG A 75 3.35 16.79 2.85
N ALA A 76 3.62 18.09 2.76
CA ALA A 76 2.67 19.13 3.14
C ALA A 76 1.75 19.57 1.99
N ARG A 77 2.12 19.32 0.72
CA ARG A 77 1.38 19.81 -0.46
C ARG A 77 0.70 18.69 -1.25
N ARG A 78 -0.40 19.05 -1.93
CA ARG A 78 -1.11 18.25 -2.93
C ARG A 78 -0.72 18.67 -4.33
N PHE A 79 -0.85 17.75 -5.27
CA PHE A 79 -0.46 17.94 -6.66
C PHE A 79 -1.56 17.44 -7.60
N ASP A 80 -1.73 18.15 -8.71
CA ASP A 80 -2.59 17.73 -9.81
C ASP A 80 -1.90 16.69 -10.72
N LEU A 81 -2.54 16.33 -11.84
CA LEU A 81 -2.02 15.33 -12.78
C LEU A 81 -0.75 15.80 -13.51
N GLN A 82 -0.58 17.11 -13.65
CA GLN A 82 0.57 17.76 -14.26
C GLN A 82 1.73 17.91 -13.26
N GLY A 83 1.49 17.62 -11.98
CA GLY A 83 2.48 17.73 -10.91
C GLY A 83 2.59 19.14 -10.35
N GLU A 84 1.64 20.02 -10.64
CA GLU A 84 1.62 21.36 -10.09
C GLU A 84 1.01 21.36 -8.68
N PRO A 85 1.55 22.16 -7.74
CA PRO A 85 1.03 22.21 -6.39
C PRO A 85 -0.33 22.92 -6.34
N CYS A 86 -1.37 22.23 -5.86
CA CYS A 86 -2.75 22.71 -5.90
C CYS A 86 -3.44 22.75 -4.52
N GLY A 87 -2.72 22.43 -3.44
CA GLY A 87 -3.30 22.45 -2.10
C GLY A 87 -2.36 21.98 -1.01
N VAL A 88 -2.91 21.82 0.18
CA VAL A 88 -2.18 21.43 1.39
C VAL A 88 -2.81 20.16 1.97
N VAL A 89 -1.96 19.28 2.50
CA VAL A 89 -2.39 18.11 3.29
C VAL A 89 -2.56 18.57 4.75
N SER A 90 -3.76 18.43 5.28
CA SER A 90 -4.08 18.79 6.67
C SER A 90 -3.47 17.82 7.67
N SER A 91 -3.37 18.22 8.94
CA SER A 91 -2.92 17.31 10.02
C SER A 91 -3.80 16.08 10.16
N LYS A 92 -5.12 16.26 10.08
CA LYS A 92 -6.10 15.17 10.17
C LYS A 92 -5.93 14.14 9.05
N GLU A 93 -5.62 14.59 7.84
CA GLU A 93 -5.36 13.70 6.71
C GLU A 93 -4.03 12.96 6.85
N ARG A 94 -3.00 13.62 7.41
CA ARG A 94 -1.74 12.96 7.75
C ARG A 94 -1.96 11.86 8.78
N GLU A 95 -2.71 12.14 9.85
CA GLU A 95 -3.06 11.15 10.89
C GLU A 95 -3.78 9.95 10.29
N ALA A 96 -4.83 10.18 9.49
CA ALA A 96 -5.55 9.11 8.79
C ALA A 96 -4.64 8.32 7.84
N GLY A 97 -3.68 8.98 7.18
CA GLY A 97 -2.67 8.34 6.35
C GLY A 97 -1.75 7.40 7.15
N VAL A 98 -1.33 7.81 8.36
CA VAL A 98 -0.52 6.98 9.27
C VAL A 98 -1.29 5.74 9.70
N GLU A 99 -2.53 5.91 10.16
CA GLU A 99 -3.39 4.80 10.57
C GLU A 99 -3.57 3.79 9.44
N ARG A 100 -3.92 4.28 8.25
CA ARG A 100 -4.13 3.43 7.08
C ARG A 100 -2.86 2.71 6.65
N LEU A 101 -1.71 3.36 6.71
CA LEU A 101 -0.42 2.75 6.41
C LEU A 101 -0.10 1.63 7.41
N ALA A 102 -0.31 1.87 8.70
CA ALA A 102 -0.10 0.88 9.76
C ALA A 102 -0.99 -0.36 9.55
N GLU A 103 -2.29 -0.18 9.29
CA GLU A 103 -3.21 -1.28 8.98
C GLU A 103 -2.78 -2.10 7.77
N LEU A 104 -2.38 -1.43 6.68
CA LEU A 104 -1.97 -2.07 5.44
C LEU A 104 -0.70 -2.91 5.67
N LEU A 105 0.28 -2.37 6.37
CA LEU A 105 1.53 -3.07 6.68
C LEU A 105 1.30 -4.25 7.63
N ALA A 106 0.45 -4.09 8.65
CA ALA A 106 0.05 -5.18 9.54
C ALA A 106 -0.64 -6.32 8.78
N THR A 107 -1.56 -5.99 7.88
CA THR A 107 -2.28 -6.97 7.03
C THR A 107 -1.31 -7.72 6.11
N ARG A 108 -0.37 -7.01 5.48
CA ARG A 108 0.66 -7.61 4.63
C ARG A 108 1.59 -8.53 5.42
N TRP A 109 1.99 -8.11 6.61
CA TRP A 109 2.81 -8.92 7.50
C TRP A 109 2.11 -10.22 7.92
N MET A 110 0.84 -10.14 8.33
CA MET A 110 0.03 -11.31 8.68
C MET A 110 -0.13 -12.27 7.49
N SER A 111 -0.34 -11.73 6.29
CA SER A 111 -0.43 -12.52 5.06
C SER A 111 0.89 -13.22 4.72
N LYS A 112 2.02 -12.51 4.83
CA LYS A 112 3.37 -13.07 4.66
C LYS A 112 3.61 -14.19 5.67
N LYS A 113 3.22 -13.98 6.92
CA LYS A 113 3.30 -14.98 8.00
C LYS A 113 2.51 -16.24 7.67
N LYS A 114 1.25 -16.11 7.27
CA LYS A 114 0.44 -17.27 6.84
C LYS A 114 1.08 -18.04 5.67
N ARG A 115 1.64 -17.34 4.68
CA ARG A 115 2.28 -17.96 3.51
C ARG A 115 3.55 -18.73 3.87
N VAL A 116 4.42 -18.18 4.72
CA VAL A 116 5.65 -18.85 5.18
C VAL A 116 5.32 -20.13 5.94
N ARG A 117 4.35 -20.10 6.86
CA ARG A 117 3.86 -21.29 7.57
C ARG A 117 3.35 -22.37 6.61
N LYS A 118 2.49 -22.00 5.67
CA LYS A 118 1.93 -22.93 4.67
C LYS A 118 3.04 -23.59 3.83
N LEU A 119 4.06 -22.84 3.44
CA LEU A 119 5.19 -23.37 2.68
C LEU A 119 6.04 -24.33 3.52
N ALA A 120 6.34 -23.97 4.78
CA ALA A 120 7.06 -24.84 5.70
C ALA A 120 6.30 -26.15 5.92
N SER A 121 5.00 -26.11 6.25
CA SER A 121 4.18 -27.30 6.41
C SER A 121 4.12 -28.17 5.16
N LYS A 122 4.02 -27.57 3.96
CA LYS A 122 4.04 -28.32 2.69
C LYS A 122 5.38 -29.03 2.48
N ARG A 123 6.50 -28.39 2.82
CA ARG A 123 7.85 -28.98 2.72
C ARG A 123 8.06 -30.10 3.73
N MET A 124 7.66 -29.90 4.99
CA MET A 124 7.76 -30.93 6.03
C MET A 124 6.97 -32.19 5.64
N ARG A 125 5.73 -32.03 5.13
CA ARG A 125 4.94 -33.15 4.60
C ARG A 125 5.60 -33.85 3.40
N ARG A 126 6.21 -33.10 2.49
CA ARG A 126 6.88 -33.67 1.32
C ARG A 126 8.11 -34.51 1.71
N LEU A 127 8.83 -34.09 2.73
CA LEU A 127 10.07 -34.74 3.19
C LEU A 127 9.81 -35.84 4.22
N ASP A 128 8.54 -36.10 4.57
CA ASP A 128 8.13 -37.07 5.59
C ASP A 128 8.96 -37.00 6.87
N LEU A 129 9.17 -35.77 7.36
CA LEU A 129 10.06 -35.54 8.50
C LEU A 129 9.47 -36.16 9.78
N PRO A 130 10.33 -36.73 10.65
CA PRO A 130 9.91 -37.14 11.99
C PRO A 130 9.17 -36.04 12.76
N VAL A 131 8.21 -36.44 13.59
CA VAL A 131 7.30 -35.53 14.31
C VAL A 131 8.05 -34.56 15.22
N ASP A 132 9.15 -34.99 15.84
CA ASP A 132 10.01 -34.18 16.69
C ASP A 132 10.76 -33.08 15.89
N VAL A 133 11.22 -33.40 14.68
CA VAL A 133 11.84 -32.44 13.75
C VAL A 133 10.80 -31.41 13.30
N CYS A 134 9.59 -31.85 12.94
CA CYS A 134 8.49 -30.95 12.60
C CYS A 134 8.18 -29.97 13.73
N ARG A 135 8.06 -30.48 14.96
CA ARG A 135 7.81 -29.65 16.16
C ARG A 135 8.92 -28.62 16.40
N ARG A 136 10.20 -29.01 16.22
CA ARG A 136 11.35 -28.10 16.31
C ARG A 136 11.27 -26.97 15.27
N ILE A 137 10.96 -27.32 14.02
CA ILE A 137 10.82 -26.33 12.93
C ILE A 137 9.68 -25.36 13.23
N GLU A 138 8.53 -25.83 13.70
CA GLU A 138 7.39 -24.98 14.05
C GLU A 138 7.73 -23.96 15.14
N VAL A 139 8.47 -24.37 16.17
CA VAL A 139 8.96 -23.47 17.23
C VAL A 139 9.90 -22.40 16.67
N ILE A 140 10.85 -22.79 15.81
CA ILE A 140 11.80 -21.85 15.19
C ILE A 140 11.05 -20.85 14.29
N VAL A 141 10.13 -21.33 13.45
CA VAL A 141 9.29 -20.50 12.59
C VAL A 141 8.46 -19.53 13.44
N ALA A 142 7.85 -19.99 14.54
CA ALA A 142 7.12 -19.12 15.44
C ALA A 142 8.00 -18.02 16.06
N LYS A 143 9.22 -18.35 16.51
CA LYS A 143 10.17 -17.38 17.08
C LYS A 143 10.62 -16.33 16.06
N LEU A 144 11.01 -16.74 14.86
CA LEU A 144 11.42 -15.82 13.78
C LEU A 144 10.28 -14.89 13.33
N MET A 145 9.03 -15.36 13.45
CA MET A 145 7.82 -14.59 13.15
C MET A 145 7.34 -13.67 14.27
N VAL A 146 8.02 -13.68 15.41
CA VAL A 146 7.72 -12.84 16.58
C VAL A 146 8.82 -11.79 16.75
N ASN A 147 9.63 -11.53 15.72
CA ASN A 147 10.81 -10.65 15.84
C ASN A 147 10.48 -9.40 16.68
N LYS A 148 11.22 -9.27 17.78
CA LYS A 148 10.85 -8.53 19.00
C LYS A 148 10.86 -7.01 18.82
N ASP A 149 11.39 -6.51 17.71
CA ASP A 149 11.50 -5.08 17.42
C ASP A 149 10.15 -4.42 17.06
N ALA A 150 9.09 -5.21 16.89
CA ALA A 150 7.74 -4.75 16.55
C ALA A 150 6.78 -4.63 17.75
N ARG A 151 7.26 -4.71 19.01
CA ARG A 151 6.37 -4.80 20.19
C ARG A 151 5.65 -3.52 20.59
N THR A 152 5.85 -2.42 19.88
CA THR A 152 5.03 -1.21 20.03
C THR A 152 4.95 -0.51 18.68
N LEU A 153 3.74 -0.34 18.14
CA LEU A 153 3.48 0.87 17.36
C LEU A 153 3.89 2.03 18.26
N PRO A 154 4.68 3.04 17.80
CA PRO A 154 4.88 4.23 18.59
C PRO A 154 3.50 4.74 18.99
N HIS A 155 3.26 4.80 20.30
CA HIS A 155 2.09 5.50 20.82
C HIS A 155 2.30 6.96 20.42
N PHE A 156 1.64 7.38 19.33
CA PHE A 156 1.52 8.80 18.99
C PHE A 156 0.50 9.42 19.96
N GLY A 157 0.84 9.36 21.25
CA GLY A 157 0.23 10.18 22.27
C GLY A 157 0.60 11.62 21.95
N SER A 158 -0.43 12.45 21.86
CA SER A 158 -0.31 13.89 21.68
C SER A 158 0.43 14.51 22.86
N ASP A 159 1.75 14.56 22.81
CA ASP A 159 2.52 15.46 23.65
C ASP A 159 2.33 16.88 23.11
N ARG A 160 1.23 17.49 23.54
CA ARG A 160 1.11 18.95 23.61
C ARG A 160 2.22 19.44 24.52
N ARG A 161 3.29 19.96 23.93
CA ARG A 161 4.25 20.80 24.65
C ARG A 161 3.56 22.11 25.02
N ASN A 162 3.45 22.37 26.32
CA ASN A 162 3.44 23.72 26.87
C ASN A 162 4.82 24.34 26.69
#